data_AF-A0A556U8H4-F1
#
_entry.id   AF-A0A556U8H4-F1
#
_cell.length_a   1.000
_cell.length_b   1.000
_cell.length_c   1.000
_cell.angle_alpha   90.00
_cell.angle_beta   90.00
_cell.angle_gamma   90.00
#
_symmetry.space_group_name_H-M   'P 1'
#
loop_
_entity.id
_entity.type
_entity.pdbx_description
1 polymer ?
#
loop_
_entity_poly.entity_id
_entity_poly.type
_entity_poly.pdbx_seq_one_letter_code
_entity_poly.pdbx_strand_id
1 'polypeptide(L)'
;MQCVRKKPKRSKSQELLHNEQSPNITSVNLQFLGMDGDQDLNFLLKGTELVKVRSASWRKVRFYKLQEDCKTVWHESKKNLRPKHTFSIEDVECVRPGRHTEGLRKYTEETMEMRAFSILFKGHRKNLDLIASTEEEARHWVSGLEKIISNMSKLSQEQRTEQHP
;
A
#
# COMPACT_ATOMS: atom_id res chain seq x y z
N MET A 1 13.35 4.27 37.82
CA MET A 1 13.29 5.42 36.88
C MET A 1 12.81 4.89 35.52
N GLN A 2 11.51 4.92 35.24
CA GLN A 2 10.94 4.38 34.01
C GLN A 2 10.62 5.54 33.06
N CYS A 3 11.41 5.69 32.00
CA CYS A 3 11.21 6.76 31.01
C CYS A 3 9.96 6.46 30.18
N VAL A 4 8.88 7.22 30.41
CA VAL A 4 7.67 7.19 29.59
C VAL A 4 8.02 7.74 28.19
N ARG A 5 8.11 6.84 27.20
CA ARG A 5 8.26 7.23 25.79
C ARG A 5 6.99 7.98 25.37
N LYS A 6 7.06 9.32 25.27
CA LYS A 6 5.99 10.12 24.66
C LYS A 6 5.83 9.71 23.19
N LYS A 7 4.63 9.27 22.81
CA LYS A 7 4.30 9.02 21.40
C LYS A 7 4.45 10.32 20.60
N PRO A 8 5.04 10.30 19.39
CA PRO A 8 5.18 11.49 18.57
C PRO A 8 3.80 12.07 18.22
N LYS A 9 3.68 13.41 18.32
CA LYS A 9 2.46 14.13 17.93
C LYS A 9 2.26 14.01 16.43
N ARG A 10 1.07 13.58 16.01
CA ARG A 10 0.67 13.50 14.60
C ARG A 10 0.76 14.89 13.97
N SER A 11 1.19 14.96 12.72
CA SER A 11 1.20 16.19 11.94
C SER A 11 -0.22 16.61 11.54
N LYS A 12 -0.43 17.88 11.21
CA LYS A 12 -1.73 18.43 10.81
C LYS A 12 -2.35 17.70 9.59
N SER A 13 -1.52 17.19 8.68
CA SER A 13 -1.97 16.35 7.56
C SER A 13 -2.41 14.96 8.01
N GLN A 14 -1.74 14.37 9.02
CA GLN A 14 -2.18 13.11 9.64
C GLN A 14 -3.48 13.28 10.44
N GLU A 15 -3.72 14.46 11.04
CA GLU A 15 -4.99 14.77 11.72
C GLU A 15 -6.15 14.94 10.74
N LEU A 16 -5.95 15.64 9.63
CA LEU A 16 -6.98 15.80 8.59
C LEU A 16 -7.37 14.45 7.97
N LEU A 17 -6.39 13.57 7.70
CA LEU A 17 -6.64 12.19 7.24
C LEU A 17 -7.33 11.32 8.30
N HIS A 18 -7.20 11.65 9.58
CA HIS A 18 -7.89 10.93 10.65
C HIS A 18 -9.36 11.35 10.75
N ASN A 19 -9.68 12.60 10.40
CA ASN A 19 -11.01 13.18 10.58
C ASN A 19 -12.01 12.84 9.46
N GLU A 20 -11.54 12.39 8.29
CA GLU A 20 -12.39 11.89 7.19
C GLU A 20 -12.76 10.40 7.34
N GLN A 21 -12.34 9.75 8.43
CA GLN A 21 -12.48 8.30 8.63
C GLN A 21 -13.84 7.96 9.23
N SER A 22 -14.75 7.42 8.41
CA SER A 22 -15.97 6.78 8.90
C SER A 22 -15.74 5.27 9.06
N PRO A 23 -15.56 4.74 10.29
CA PRO A 23 -15.29 3.32 10.51
C PRO A 23 -16.40 2.39 9.95
N ASN A 24 -17.63 2.89 9.81
CA ASN A 24 -18.74 2.18 9.17
C ASN A 24 -18.53 1.91 7.67
N ILE A 25 -17.84 2.79 6.93
CA ILE A 25 -17.63 2.61 5.49
C ILE A 25 -16.58 1.53 5.24
N THR A 26 -15.51 1.54 6.03
CA THR A 26 -14.43 0.55 5.93
C THR A 26 -14.91 -0.86 6.24
N SER A 27 -15.67 -1.03 7.33
CA SER A 27 -16.21 -2.34 7.71
C SER A 27 -17.18 -2.88 6.66
N VAL A 28 -18.05 -2.02 6.12
CA VAL A 28 -18.98 -2.41 5.05
C VAL A 28 -18.23 -2.80 3.77
N ASN A 29 -17.18 -2.07 3.39
CA ASN A 29 -16.38 -2.41 2.21
C ASN A 29 -15.60 -3.71 2.40
N LEU A 30 -14.95 -3.92 3.56
CA LEU A 30 -14.28 -5.17 3.90
C LEU A 30 -15.26 -6.34 3.90
N GLN A 31 -16.44 -6.16 4.50
CA GLN A 31 -17.49 -7.17 4.53
C GLN A 31 -17.99 -7.51 3.13
N PHE A 32 -18.22 -6.50 2.28
CA PHE A 32 -18.63 -6.71 0.88
C PHE A 32 -17.58 -7.47 0.07
N LEU A 33 -16.29 -7.21 0.33
CA LEU A 33 -15.20 -7.94 -0.31
C LEU A 33 -15.01 -9.35 0.28
N GLY A 34 -15.72 -9.73 1.36
CA GLY A 34 -15.55 -11.00 2.06
C GLY A 34 -14.24 -11.08 2.86
N MET A 35 -13.68 -9.93 3.24
CA MET A 35 -12.35 -9.79 3.84
C MET A 35 -12.38 -9.12 5.22
N ASP A 36 -13.55 -9.10 5.87
CA ASP A 36 -13.66 -8.61 7.23
C ASP A 36 -12.78 -9.43 8.19
N GLY A 37 -12.06 -8.75 9.07
CA GLY A 37 -11.09 -9.37 9.97
C GLY A 37 -9.74 -9.80 9.33
N ASP A 38 -9.52 -9.59 8.03
CA ASP A 38 -8.25 -9.94 7.39
C ASP A 38 -7.08 -9.12 7.97
N GLN A 39 -6.08 -9.82 8.50
CA GLN A 39 -4.96 -9.18 9.22
C GLN A 39 -4.08 -8.36 8.28
N ASP A 40 -3.89 -8.79 7.04
CA ASP A 40 -3.07 -8.07 6.07
C ASP A 40 -3.80 -6.78 5.66
N LEU A 41 -5.10 -6.83 5.39
CA LEU A 41 -5.87 -5.63 5.09
C LEU A 41 -5.94 -4.66 6.25
N ASN A 42 -6.18 -5.16 7.46
CA ASN A 42 -6.17 -4.33 8.66
C ASN A 42 -4.81 -3.66 8.89
N PHE A 43 -3.71 -4.32 8.54
CA PHE A 43 -2.38 -3.72 8.56
C PHE A 43 -2.26 -2.60 7.53
N LEU A 44 -2.72 -2.82 6.30
CA LEU A 44 -2.66 -1.85 5.20
C LEU A 44 -3.51 -0.61 5.48
N LEU A 45 -4.68 -0.80 6.09
CA LEU A 45 -5.59 0.26 6.53
C LEU A 45 -5.02 1.08 7.68
N LYS A 46 -4.20 0.49 8.55
CA LYS A 46 -3.43 1.27 9.55
C LYS A 46 -2.32 2.08 8.88
N GLY A 47 -1.72 1.52 7.83
CA GLY A 47 -0.61 2.11 7.10
C GLY A 47 0.72 2.00 7.85
N THR A 48 1.82 2.13 7.12
CA THR A 48 3.18 2.08 7.68
C THR A 48 4.15 2.91 6.87
N GLU A 49 5.32 3.18 7.45
CA GLU A 49 6.44 3.80 6.77
C GLU A 49 7.19 2.75 5.93
N LEU A 50 7.43 3.10 4.65
CA LEU A 50 8.23 2.29 3.73
C LEU A 50 9.34 3.16 3.14
N VAL A 51 10.49 2.55 2.85
CA VAL A 51 11.57 3.22 2.12
C VAL A 51 11.30 3.10 0.63
N LYS A 52 10.97 4.22 -0.02
CA LYS A 52 10.89 4.29 -1.48
C LYS A 52 12.28 4.41 -2.09
N VAL A 53 12.63 3.48 -2.96
CA VAL A 53 13.91 3.41 -3.65
C VAL A 53 13.74 3.95 -5.09
N ARG A 54 14.67 4.81 -5.53
CA ARG A 54 14.72 5.28 -6.93
C ARG A 54 16.13 5.27 -7.51
N SER A 55 17.14 5.42 -6.65
CA SER A 55 18.56 5.31 -6.98
C SER A 55 19.35 5.03 -5.70
N ALA A 56 20.65 4.76 -5.81
CA ALA A 56 21.54 4.58 -4.66
C ALA A 56 21.50 5.76 -3.66
N SER A 57 21.46 6.99 -4.20
CA SER A 57 21.39 8.24 -3.42
C SER A 57 19.96 8.71 -3.11
N TRP A 58 18.95 8.15 -3.78
CA TRP A 58 17.54 8.48 -3.55
C TRP A 58 16.81 7.30 -2.95
N ARG A 59 16.80 7.30 -1.61
CA ARG A 59 16.00 6.42 -0.76
C ARG A 59 15.29 7.28 0.25
N LYS A 60 13.96 7.22 0.29
CA LYS A 60 13.17 8.14 1.12
C LYS A 60 12.05 7.40 1.83
N VAL A 61 12.02 7.52 3.15
CA VAL A 61 10.89 7.06 3.98
C VAL A 61 9.64 7.84 3.58
N ARG A 62 8.55 7.12 3.34
CA ARG A 62 7.22 7.65 3.03
C ARG A 62 6.19 6.79 3.72
N PHE A 63 5.18 7.42 4.29
CA PHE A 63 4.02 6.71 4.80
C PHE A 63 3.13 6.24 3.65
N TYR A 64 2.66 4.99 3.69
CA TYR A 64 1.68 4.43 2.77
C TYR A 64 0.50 3.86 3.57
N LYS A 65 -0.71 4.02 3.06
CA LYS A 65 -1.94 3.58 3.71
C LYS A 65 -2.99 3.21 2.67
N LEU A 66 -3.58 2.02 2.78
CA LEU A 66 -4.80 1.68 2.06
C LEU A 66 -5.95 2.53 2.60
N GLN A 67 -6.72 3.16 1.71
CA GLN A 67 -7.89 3.94 2.09
C GLN A 67 -9.07 3.03 2.38
N GLU A 68 -10.06 3.61 3.06
CA GLU A 68 -11.27 2.94 3.54
C GLU A 68 -12.15 2.41 2.39
N ASP A 69 -11.97 2.94 1.18
CA ASP A 69 -12.60 2.41 -0.04
C ASP A 69 -12.06 1.02 -0.44
N CYS A 70 -10.93 0.58 0.12
CA CYS A 70 -10.21 -0.64 -0.25
C CYS A 70 -9.82 -0.69 -1.74
N LYS A 71 -9.78 0.46 -2.41
CA LYS A 71 -9.43 0.59 -3.85
C LYS A 71 -8.28 1.55 -4.08
N THR A 72 -8.04 2.48 -3.17
CA THR A 72 -7.00 3.50 -3.33
C THR A 72 -5.95 3.38 -2.23
N VAL A 73 -4.69 3.60 -2.60
CA VAL A 73 -3.58 3.69 -1.66
C VAL A 73 -3.11 5.13 -1.61
N TRP A 74 -3.19 5.74 -0.44
CA TRP A 74 -2.58 7.03 -0.15
C TRP A 74 -1.10 6.84 0.18
N HIS A 75 -0.28 7.80 -0.24
CA HIS A 75 1.13 7.84 0.09
C HIS A 75 1.61 9.26 0.38
N GLU A 76 2.58 9.42 1.25
CA GLU A 76 3.19 10.72 1.47
C GLU A 76 3.99 11.14 0.22
N SER A 77 3.97 12.43 -0.12
CA SER A 77 4.81 13.00 -1.16
C SER A 77 5.21 14.42 -0.78
N LYS A 78 6.49 14.77 -1.02
CA LYS A 78 7.01 16.12 -0.81
C LYS A 78 6.91 16.99 -2.07
N LYS A 79 6.14 16.55 -3.07
CA LYS A 79 5.89 17.33 -4.29
C LYS A 79 4.67 18.22 -4.07
N ASN A 80 4.92 19.52 -3.94
CA ASN A 80 3.91 20.55 -3.66
C ASN A 80 2.85 20.73 -4.79
N LEU A 81 3.04 20.08 -5.95
CA LEU A 81 2.24 20.28 -7.16
C LEU A 81 1.10 19.24 -7.35
N ARG A 82 0.89 18.31 -6.41
CA ARG A 82 -0.20 17.31 -6.54
C ARG A 82 -1.08 17.33 -5.28
N PRO A 83 -2.37 17.73 -5.38
CA PRO A 83 -3.25 17.81 -4.22
C PRO A 83 -3.67 16.44 -3.68
N LYS A 84 -3.70 15.40 -4.53
CA LYS A 84 -4.01 14.02 -4.12
C LYS A 84 -2.79 13.13 -4.34
N HIS A 85 -2.30 12.53 -3.26
CA HIS A 85 -1.17 11.60 -3.29
C HIS A 85 -1.65 10.15 -3.21
N THR A 86 -2.56 9.79 -4.10
CA THR A 86 -3.15 8.46 -4.16
C THR A 86 -2.80 7.76 -5.47
N PHE A 87 -2.92 6.44 -5.48
CA PHE A 87 -3.03 5.63 -6.70
C PHE A 87 -4.14 4.61 -6.55
N SER A 88 -4.78 4.26 -7.68
CA SER A 88 -5.78 3.19 -7.71
C SER A 88 -5.09 1.84 -7.76
N ILE A 89 -5.63 0.86 -7.03
CA ILE A 89 -5.22 -0.54 -7.12
C ILE A 89 -5.61 -1.13 -8.48
N GLU A 90 -6.63 -0.57 -9.14
CA GLU A 90 -7.01 -0.97 -10.51
C GLU A 90 -5.89 -0.67 -11.53
N ASP A 91 -5.04 0.32 -11.25
CA ASP A 91 -3.87 0.66 -12.07
C ASP A 91 -2.68 -0.30 -11.84
N VAL A 92 -2.76 -1.18 -10.83
CA VAL A 92 -1.69 -2.12 -10.49
C VAL A 92 -1.83 -3.36 -11.35
N GLU A 93 -0.74 -3.74 -12.01
CA GLU A 93 -0.64 -4.98 -12.78
C GLU A 93 -0.36 -6.16 -11.86
N CYS A 94 0.66 -6.05 -11.01
CA CYS A 94 1.00 -7.05 -10.00
C CYS A 94 1.88 -6.44 -8.90
N VAL A 95 2.00 -7.17 -7.78
CA VAL A 95 2.98 -6.92 -6.73
C VAL A 95 4.01 -8.04 -6.79
N ARG A 96 5.29 -7.70 -6.63
CA ARG A 96 6.39 -8.68 -6.65
C ARG A 96 7.15 -8.60 -5.33
N PRO A 97 7.12 -9.64 -4.48
CA PRO A 97 8.00 -9.71 -3.31
C PRO A 97 9.45 -9.81 -3.77
N GLY A 98 10.40 -9.41 -2.93
CA GLY A 98 11.82 -9.51 -3.24
C GLY A 98 12.36 -8.37 -4.11
N ARG A 99 13.62 -8.52 -4.53
CA ARG A 99 14.37 -7.56 -5.34
C ARG A 99 14.27 -7.91 -6.83
N HIS A 100 13.06 -8.12 -7.34
CA HIS A 100 12.86 -8.58 -8.72
C HIS A 100 12.93 -7.48 -9.79
N THR A 101 12.88 -6.20 -9.40
CA THR A 101 13.09 -5.07 -10.33
C THR A 101 14.59 -4.74 -10.45
N GLU A 102 14.99 -4.18 -11.60
CA GLU A 102 16.38 -3.72 -11.78
C GLU A 102 16.77 -2.68 -10.73
N GLY A 103 15.85 -1.77 -10.39
CA GLY A 103 16.06 -0.74 -9.38
C GLY A 103 16.39 -1.32 -8.00
N LEU A 104 15.62 -2.30 -7.53
CA LEU A 104 15.92 -2.96 -6.25
C LEU A 104 17.23 -3.76 -6.31
N ARG A 105 17.48 -4.55 -7.36
CA ARG A 105 18.76 -5.29 -7.49
C ARG A 105 19.98 -4.37 -7.44
N LYS A 106 19.89 -3.24 -8.14
CA LYS A 106 21.00 -2.30 -8.33
C LYS A 106 21.25 -1.39 -7.12
N TYR A 107 20.20 -1.03 -6.38
CA TYR A 107 20.28 0.03 -5.37
C TYR A 107 20.06 -0.45 -3.92
N THR A 108 19.97 -1.76 -3.71
CA THR A 108 19.80 -2.37 -2.38
C THR A 108 20.78 -3.53 -2.19
N GLU A 109 20.84 -4.10 -0.99
CA GLU A 109 21.66 -5.27 -0.65
C GLU A 109 20.82 -6.56 -0.64
N GLU A 110 21.44 -7.72 -0.85
CA GLU A 110 20.75 -9.02 -0.85
C GLU A 110 20.11 -9.34 0.51
N THR A 111 20.68 -8.85 1.59
CA THR A 111 20.13 -8.95 2.96
C THR A 111 18.75 -8.28 3.10
N MET A 112 18.35 -7.45 2.13
CA MET A 112 17.05 -6.79 2.10
C MET A 112 15.99 -7.55 1.30
N GLU A 113 16.31 -8.72 0.72
CA GLU A 113 15.41 -9.51 -0.14
C GLU A 113 14.03 -9.69 0.49
N MET A 114 13.96 -10.24 1.70
CA MET A 114 12.71 -10.57 2.37
C MET A 114 11.89 -9.34 2.82
N ARG A 115 12.50 -8.15 2.82
CA ARG A 115 11.84 -6.89 3.19
C ARG A 115 11.49 -6.03 1.98
N ALA A 116 11.98 -6.39 0.80
CA ALA A 116 11.79 -5.65 -0.42
C ALA A 116 10.57 -6.15 -1.17
N PHE A 117 9.91 -5.26 -1.89
CA PHE A 117 8.88 -5.62 -2.85
C PHE A 117 8.67 -4.48 -3.84
N SER A 118 8.01 -4.77 -4.95
CA SER A 118 7.69 -3.81 -6.00
C SER A 118 6.22 -3.82 -6.34
N ILE A 119 5.63 -2.64 -6.55
CA ILE A 119 4.29 -2.47 -7.13
C ILE A 119 4.48 -2.08 -8.60
N LEU A 120 3.99 -2.93 -9.50
CA LEU A 120 4.08 -2.72 -10.94
C LEU A 120 2.76 -2.16 -11.44
N PHE A 121 2.83 -1.06 -12.21
CA PHE A 121 1.64 -0.41 -12.74
C PHE A 121 1.42 -0.78 -14.20
N LYS A 122 0.15 -0.83 -14.58
CA LYS A 122 -0.26 -0.92 -15.98
C LYS A 122 0.16 0.34 -16.74
N GLY A 123 0.48 0.18 -18.03
CA GLY A 123 0.79 1.29 -18.93
C GLY A 123 2.14 1.98 -18.64
N HIS A 124 2.19 3.31 -18.74
CA HIS A 124 3.45 4.07 -18.70
C HIS A 124 3.84 4.61 -17.31
N ARG A 125 3.10 4.25 -16.26
CA ARG A 125 3.42 4.69 -14.90
C ARG A 125 4.66 3.94 -14.40
N LYS A 126 5.58 4.67 -13.77
CA LYS A 126 6.78 4.06 -13.18
C LYS A 126 6.41 3.16 -12.00
N ASN A 127 7.03 1.98 -11.95
CA ASN A 127 6.96 1.05 -10.83
C ASN A 127 7.42 1.69 -9.52
N LEU A 128 6.94 1.16 -8.40
CA LEU A 128 7.35 1.55 -7.06
C LEU A 128 8.19 0.45 -6.44
N ASP A 129 9.45 0.76 -6.20
CA ASP A 129 10.39 -0.09 -5.45
C ASP A 129 10.36 0.33 -3.98
N LEU A 130 10.04 -0.61 -3.09
CA LEU A 130 9.79 -0.38 -1.66
C LEU A 130 10.57 -1.35 -0.79
N ILE A 131 10.97 -0.89 0.40
CA ILE A 131 11.55 -1.71 1.46
C ILE A 131 10.77 -1.45 2.75
N ALA A 132 10.27 -2.51 3.38
CA ALA A 132 9.60 -2.47 4.67
C ALA A 132 10.59 -2.56 5.83
N SER A 133 10.14 -2.23 7.06
CA SER A 133 11.02 -2.28 8.22
C SER A 133 11.37 -3.72 8.60
N THR A 134 10.40 -4.63 8.45
CA THR A 134 10.54 -6.07 8.73
C THR A 134 10.03 -6.91 7.55
N GLU A 135 10.38 -8.20 7.54
CA GLU A 135 9.87 -9.17 6.56
C GLU A 135 8.35 -9.32 6.68
N GLU A 136 7.84 -9.37 7.91
CA GLU A 136 6.40 -9.48 8.17
C GLU A 136 5.61 -8.30 7.62
N GLU A 137 6.14 -7.08 7.73
CA GLU A 137 5.51 -5.90 7.13
C GLU A 137 5.49 -5.98 5.60
N ALA A 138 6.57 -6.45 4.96
CA ALA A 138 6.59 -6.65 3.51
C ALA A 138 5.55 -7.71 3.10
N ARG A 139 5.46 -8.81 3.85
CA ARG A 139 4.47 -9.88 3.65
C ARG A 139 3.05 -9.36 3.72
N HIS A 140 2.72 -8.53 4.72
CA HIS A 140 1.40 -7.89 4.83
C HIS A 140 1.08 -7.03 3.59
N TRP A 141 2.02 -6.21 3.11
CA TRP A 141 1.83 -5.40 1.90
C TRP A 141 1.61 -6.22 0.64
N VAL A 142 2.44 -7.23 0.42
CA VAL A 142 2.34 -8.08 -0.77
C VAL A 142 1.02 -8.84 -0.74
N SER A 143 0.76 -9.59 0.33
CA SER A 143 -0.47 -10.40 0.49
C SER A 143 -1.73 -9.54 0.44
N GLY A 144 -1.76 -8.43 1.18
CA GLY A 144 -2.92 -7.54 1.24
C GLY A 144 -3.28 -6.95 -0.13
N LEU A 145 -2.29 -6.45 -0.88
CA LEU A 145 -2.53 -5.91 -2.21
C LEU A 145 -2.94 -6.99 -3.22
N GLU A 146 -2.28 -8.16 -3.20
CA GLU A 146 -2.63 -9.29 -4.08
C GLU A 146 -4.06 -9.77 -3.87
N LYS A 147 -4.51 -9.86 -2.61
CA LYS A 147 -5.89 -10.22 -2.29
C LYS A 147 -6.89 -9.22 -2.86
N ILE A 148 -6.64 -7.91 -2.73
CA ILE A 148 -7.51 -6.87 -3.29
C ILE A 148 -7.57 -6.96 -4.82
N ILE A 149 -6.40 -7.08 -5.47
CA ILE A 149 -6.30 -7.21 -6.94
C ILE A 149 -7.08 -8.42 -7.43
N SER A 150 -6.90 -9.58 -6.77
CA SER A 150 -7.62 -10.81 -7.08
C SER A 150 -9.13 -10.61 -6.93
N ASN A 151 -9.58 -10.00 -5.84
CA ASN A 151 -11.01 -9.81 -5.61
C ASN A 151 -11.66 -8.86 -6.63
N MET A 152 -10.98 -7.76 -6.97
CA MET A 152 -11.43 -6.84 -8.03
C MET A 152 -11.54 -7.53 -9.39
N SER A 153 -10.60 -8.44 -9.70
CA SER A 153 -10.63 -9.19 -10.96
C SER A 153 -11.82 -10.15 -11.04
N LYS A 154 -12.18 -10.82 -9.92
CA LYS A 154 -13.33 -11.72 -9.83
C LYS A 154 -14.65 -10.98 -10.02
N LEU A 155 -14.86 -9.89 -9.28
CA LEU A 155 -16.03 -9.03 -9.41
C LEU A 155 -16.21 -8.51 -10.85
N SER A 156 -15.12 -8.15 -11.51
CA SER A 156 -15.14 -7.70 -12.92
C SER A 156 -15.51 -8.80 -13.91
N GLN A 157 -15.21 -10.07 -13.59
CA GLN A 157 -15.59 -11.22 -14.42
C GLN A 157 -17.06 -11.60 -14.22
N GLU A 158 -17.53 -11.62 -12.96
CA GLU A 158 -18.93 -11.91 -12.62
C GLU A 158 -19.90 -10.92 -13.30
N GLN A 159 -19.59 -9.62 -13.25
CA GLN A 159 -20.38 -8.57 -13.92
C GLN A 159 -20.46 -8.73 -15.44
N ARG A 160 -19.47 -9.37 -16.09
CA ARG A 160 -19.50 -9.63 -17.53
C ARG A 160 -20.34 -10.85 -17.89
N THR A 161 -20.45 -11.81 -16.97
CA THR A 161 -21.22 -13.03 -17.16
C THR A 161 -22.73 -12.77 -17.02
N GLU A 162 -23.13 -11.78 -16.21
CA GLU A 162 -24.55 -11.42 -16.01
C GLU A 162 -25.15 -10.52 -17.12
N GLN A 163 -24.34 -10.03 -18.06
CA GLN A 163 -24.79 -9.14 -19.16
C GLN A 163 -25.06 -9.86 -20.50
N HIS A 164 -25.15 -11.19 -20.52
CA HIS A 164 -25.59 -11.96 -21.69
C HIS A 164 -26.99 -12.53 -21.49
N PRO A 165 -28.04 -11.95 -22.11
CA PRO A 165 -29.29 -12.66 -22.42
C PRO A 165 -29.12 -13.60 -23.62
#